data_AF-A0A3D5FLA2-F1
#
_entry.id   AF-A0A3D5FLA2-F1
#
_cell.length_a   1.000
_cell.length_b   1.000
_cell.length_c   1.000
_cell.angle_alpha   90.00
_cell.angle_beta   90.00
_cell.angle_gamma   90.00
#
_symmetry.space_group_name_H-M   'P 1'
#
loop_
_entity.id
_entity.type
_entity.pdbx_description
1 polymer ?
#
loop_
_entity_poly.entity_id
_entity_poly.type
_entity_poly.pdbx_seq_one_letter_code
_entity_poly.pdbx_strand_id
1 'polypeptide(L)' 'AFRDTGVEGALAGASLDEESVGPAVAGAADGKELLEDSFAGEDYRRQLARVYARRAVLAAVANA' A
#
# COMPACT_ATOMS: atom_id res chain seq x y z
N ALA A 1 -4.41 7.99 11.64
CA ALA A 1 -3.76 6.74 11.18
C ALA A 1 -4.85 5.70 10.96
N PHE A 2 -4.74 4.88 9.90
CA PHE A 2 -5.70 3.80 9.62
C PHE A 2 -4.96 2.48 9.38
N ARG A 3 -5.67 1.36 9.56
CA ARG A 3 -5.19 0.01 9.25
C ARG A 3 -5.77 -0.42 7.91
N ASP A 4 -4.90 -0.81 6.97
CA ASP A 4 -5.31 -1.24 5.63
C ASP A 4 -5.56 -2.75 5.61
N THR A 5 -6.75 -3.16 6.06
CA THR A 5 -7.14 -4.58 6.09
C THR A 5 -7.28 -5.19 4.69
N GLY A 6 -7.48 -4.36 3.66
CA GLY A 6 -7.54 -4.82 2.27
C GLY A 6 -6.18 -5.35 1.81
N VAL A 7 -5.13 -4.56 2.04
CA VAL A 7 -3.74 -4.98 1.76
C VAL A 7 -3.33 -6.18 2.61
N GLU A 8 -3.67 -6.18 3.90
CA GLU A 8 -3.38 -7.33 4.78
C GLU A 8 -4.02 -8.62 4.28
N GLY A 9 -5.30 -8.56 3.88
CA GLY A 9 -6.01 -9.71 3.33
C GLY A 9 -5.42 -10.19 2.02
N ALA A 10 -4.96 -9.28 1.16
CA ALA A 10 -4.34 -9.63 -0.12
C ALA A 10 -2.95 -10.27 0.04
N LEU A 11 -2.20 -9.91 1.10
CA LEU A 11 -0.89 -10.48 1.40
C LEU A 11 -0.96 -11.80 2.17
N ALA A 12 -2.07 -12.06 2.86
CA ALA A 12 -2.22 -13.25 3.69
C ALA A 12 -2.13 -14.54 2.86
N GLY A 13 -1.07 -15.31 3.09
CA GLY A 13 -0.80 -16.57 2.38
C GLY A 13 -0.21 -16.40 0.98
N ALA A 14 0.04 -15.18 0.52
CA ALA A 14 0.77 -14.91 -0.72
C ALA A 14 2.29 -15.04 -0.50
N SER A 15 3.05 -15.27 -1.58
CA SER A 15 4.49 -15.04 -1.53
C SER A 15 4.77 -13.53 -1.39
N LEU A 16 5.81 -13.18 -0.65
CA LEU A 16 6.17 -11.78 -0.39
C LEU A 16 7.31 -11.32 -1.31
N ASP A 17 7.17 -11.62 -2.60
CA ASP A 17 8.09 -11.22 -3.67
C ASP A 17 7.53 -10.05 -4.49
N GLU A 18 8.35 -9.55 -5.40
CA GLU A 18 8.04 -8.37 -6.20
C GLU A 18 6.81 -8.54 -7.11
N GLU A 19 6.61 -9.76 -7.60
CA GLU A 19 5.51 -10.12 -8.50
C GLU A 19 4.17 -10.17 -7.75
N SER A 20 4.20 -10.62 -6.50
CA SER A 20 3.00 -10.84 -5.69
C SER A 20 2.61 -9.61 -4.86
N VAL A 21 3.58 -8.83 -4.39
CA VAL A 21 3.32 -7.62 -3.57
C VAL A 21 2.69 -6.51 -4.40
N GLY A 22 3.09 -6.33 -5.67
CA GLY A 22 2.56 -5.28 -6.54
C GLY A 22 1.02 -5.30 -6.67
N PRO A 23 0.42 -6.43 -7.08
CA PRO A 23 -1.04 -6.58 -7.11
C PRO A 23 -1.69 -6.42 -5.74
N ALA A 24 -1.09 -6.96 -4.67
CA ALA A 24 -1.66 -6.91 -3.33
C ALA A 24 -1.80 -5.48 -2.77
N VAL A 25 -0.85 -4.59 -3.11
CA VAL A 25 -0.88 -3.18 -2.66
C VAL A 25 -1.57 -2.23 -3.65
N ALA A 26 -2.07 -2.71 -4.78
CA ALA A 26 -2.76 -1.87 -5.75
C ALA A 26 -4.05 -1.23 -5.17
N GLY A 27 -4.69 -1.94 -4.24
CA GLY A 27 -5.85 -1.46 -3.47
C GLY A 27 -5.48 -0.63 -2.22
N ALA A 28 -4.22 -0.23 -2.05
CA ALA A 28 -3.83 0.55 -0.87
C ALA A 28 -4.64 1.85 -0.76
N ALA A 29 -5.13 2.10 0.46
CA ALA A 29 -6.02 3.19 0.81
C ALA A 29 -7.38 3.20 0.09
N ASP A 30 -7.81 2.10 -0.54
CA ASP A 30 -9.11 2.04 -1.21
C ASP A 30 -10.28 2.35 -0.25
N GLY A 31 -11.26 3.11 -0.74
CA GLY A 31 -12.37 3.62 0.05
C GLY A 31 -11.99 4.56 1.22
N LYS A 32 -10.74 5.04 1.29
CA LYS A 32 -10.33 6.07 2.27
C LYS A 32 -10.39 7.45 1.63
N GLU A 33 -10.95 8.40 2.37
CA GLU A 33 -10.82 9.83 2.08
C GLU A 33 -9.41 10.27 2.46
N LEU A 34 -8.67 10.83 1.50
CA LEU A 34 -7.32 11.34 1.74
C LEU A 34 -7.33 12.87 1.75
N LEU A 35 -6.39 13.45 2.50
CA LEU A 35 -6.22 14.91 2.52
C LEU A 35 -5.85 15.44 1.14
N GLU A 36 -6.54 16.48 0.71
CA GLU A 36 -6.15 17.31 -0.42
C GLU A 36 -5.81 18.71 0.09
N ASP A 37 -4.65 19.23 -0.33
CA ASP A 37 -4.17 20.56 0.04
C ASP A 37 -3.29 21.15 -1.08
N SER A 38 -2.72 22.34 -0.84
CA SER A 38 -1.85 23.03 -1.80
C SER A 38 -0.56 22.27 -2.15
N PHE A 39 -0.20 21.21 -1.43
CA PHE A 39 0.99 20.40 -1.70
C PHE A 39 0.67 19.18 -2.56
N ALA A 40 -0.50 18.57 -2.38
CA ALA A 40 -0.88 17.36 -3.09
C ALA A 40 -2.40 17.11 -3.07
N GLY A 41 -2.92 16.72 -4.24
CA GLY A 41 -4.27 16.19 -4.40
C GLY A 41 -4.42 14.76 -3.86
N GLU A 42 -5.68 14.36 -3.64
CA GLU A 42 -6.04 13.04 -3.12
C GLU A 42 -5.49 11.89 -3.98
N ASP A 43 -5.65 11.95 -5.31
CA ASP A 43 -5.18 10.90 -6.22
C ASP A 43 -3.67 10.67 -6.13
N TYR A 44 -2.90 11.75 -5.98
CA TYR A 44 -1.46 11.66 -5.82
C TYR A 44 -1.09 10.96 -4.50
N ARG A 45 -1.76 11.31 -3.40
CA ARG A 45 -1.54 10.64 -2.12
C ARG A 45 -1.97 9.17 -2.15
N ARG A 46 -3.02 8.84 -2.89
CA ARG A 46 -3.45 7.46 -3.12
C ARG A 46 -2.40 6.67 -3.88
N GLN A 47 -1.80 7.25 -4.93
CA GLN A 47 -0.67 6.64 -5.62
C GLN A 47 0.53 6.43 -4.67
N LEU A 48 0.85 7.43 -3.84
CA LEU A 48 1.93 7.29 -2.85
C LEU A 48 1.65 6.19 -1.83
N ALA A 49 0.41 6.01 -1.39
CA ALA A 49 0.04 4.92 -0.47
C ALA A 49 0.41 3.55 -1.06
N ARG A 50 0.13 3.33 -2.35
CA ARG A 50 0.51 2.09 -3.08
C ARG A 50 2.02 1.90 -3.12
N VAL A 51 2.76 2.96 -3.46
CA VAL A 51 4.23 2.93 -3.56
C VAL A 51 4.86 2.64 -2.20
N TYR A 52 4.42 3.31 -1.14
CA TYR A 52 4.99 3.13 0.19
C TYR A 52 4.60 1.79 0.81
N ALA A 53 3.38 1.31 0.60
CA ALA A 53 2.99 -0.04 1.01
C ALA A 53 3.91 -1.09 0.36
N ARG A 54 4.12 -1.02 -0.97
CA ARG A 54 5.04 -1.90 -1.70
C ARG A 54 6.44 -1.90 -1.09
N ARG A 55 7.02 -0.70 -0.92
CA ARG A 55 8.37 -0.52 -0.39
C ARG A 55 8.50 -1.04 1.04
N ALA A 56 7.51 -0.77 1.88
CA ALA A 56 7.51 -1.20 3.28
C ALA A 56 7.44 -2.72 3.39
N VAL A 57 6.59 -3.39 2.62
CA VAL A 57 6.46 -4.85 2.65
C VAL A 57 7.76 -5.51 2.20
N LEU A 58 8.33 -5.11 1.06
CA LEU A 58 9.58 -5.70 0.56
C LEU A 58 10.77 -5.42 1.50
N ALA A 59 10.83 -4.23 2.09
CA ALA A 59 11.83 -3.92 3.09
C ALA A 59 11.65 -4.76 4.37
N ALA A 60 10.42 -5.03 4.79
CA ALA A 60 10.14 -5.89 5.94
C ALA A 60 10.60 -7.33 5.67
N VAL A 61 10.35 -7.86 4.47
CA VAL A 61 10.82 -9.19 4.04
C VAL A 61 12.34 -9.27 4.03
N ALA A 62 13.03 -8.24 3.53
CA ALA A 62 14.49 -8.20 3.49
C ALA A 62 15.15 -8.11 4.89
N ASN A 63 14.40 -7.71 5.91
CA ASN A 63 14.87 -7.59 7.29
C ASN A 63 14.40 -8.73 8.20
N ALA A 64 13.66 -9.71 7.67
CA ALA A 64 13.15 -10.88 8.40
C ALA A 64 14.20 -11.99 8.48
#